data_AF-A0A3N5RTJ7-F1
#
_entry.id   AF-A0A3N5RTJ7-F1
#
_cell.length_a   1.000
_cell.length_b   1.000
_cell.length_c   1.000
_cell.angle_alpha   90.00
_cell.angle_beta   90.00
_cell.angle_gamma   90.00
#
_symmetry.space_group_name_H-M   'P 1'
#
loop_
_entity.id
_entity.type
_entity.pdbx_description
1 polymer ?
#
loop_
_entity_poly.entity_id
_entity_poly.type
_entity_poly.pdbx_seq_one_letter_code
_entity_poly.pdbx_strand_id
1 'polypeptide(L)'
;HAPLPLAETASVFGEMLLNEEIYTKLNRQKKKIFLAEQIDDIYATVMRQAFFTIFEIEAHNQIVENGVTIDNISDLYMKNLRTQFGDSIRISEDFKWEWLYIPHFYHTPFYCYAYSFGNLLVLSLYQQFREEGNSFISKYIKILSAGGSEKPETLLKDSGFDITKASFWQQGFDLIKMKIDKLRENEN
;
A
#
# COMPACT_ATOMS: atom_id res chain seq x y z
N HIS A 1 -9.00 17.80 11.49
CA HIS A 1 -8.67 17.17 10.19
C HIS A 1 -8.57 15.66 10.40
N ALA A 2 -9.02 14.86 9.44
CA ALA A 2 -8.83 13.41 9.50
C ALA A 2 -7.33 13.09 9.51
N PRO A 3 -6.88 12.01 10.18
CA PRO A 3 -5.53 11.51 10.00
C PRO A 3 -5.26 11.27 8.51
N LEU A 4 -4.05 11.60 8.05
CA LEU A 4 -3.64 11.52 6.63
C LEU A 4 -4.12 10.23 5.92
N PRO A 5 -4.06 9.02 6.53
CA PRO A 5 -4.51 7.80 5.85
C PRO A 5 -6.00 7.74 5.56
N LEU A 6 -6.86 8.36 6.39
CA LEU A 6 -8.30 8.41 6.15
C LEU A 6 -8.68 9.51 5.17
N ALA A 7 -7.88 10.58 5.07
CA ALA A 7 -8.13 11.67 4.13
C ALA A 7 -7.99 11.20 2.67
N GLU A 8 -6.97 10.39 2.37
CA GLU A 8 -6.74 9.81 1.04
C GLU A 8 -7.71 8.67 0.69
N THR A 9 -8.48 8.17 1.67
CA THR A 9 -9.38 7.03 1.43
C THR A 9 -10.44 7.36 0.38
N ALA A 10 -10.99 8.58 0.42
CA ALA A 10 -12.06 8.99 -0.49
C ALA A 10 -11.58 9.17 -1.94
N SER A 11 -10.41 9.80 -2.14
CA SER A 11 -9.82 10.03 -3.47
C SER A 11 -9.46 8.71 -4.13
N VAL A 12 -8.69 7.86 -3.45
CA VAL A 12 -8.24 6.58 -4.00
C VAL A 12 -9.42 5.64 -4.29
N PHE A 13 -10.43 5.58 -3.41
CA PHE A 13 -11.62 4.77 -3.69
C PHE A 13 -12.39 5.28 -4.92
N GLY A 14 -12.51 6.61 -5.07
CA GLY A 14 -13.12 7.23 -6.25
C GLY A 14 -12.36 6.92 -7.53
N GLU A 15 -11.02 6.96 -7.50
CA GLU A 15 -10.17 6.56 -8.61
C GLU A 15 -10.38 5.09 -8.98
N MET A 16 -10.55 4.19 -8.00
CA MET A 16 -10.83 2.78 -8.28
C MET A 16 -12.14 2.57 -9.03
N LEU A 17 -13.22 3.27 -8.63
CA LEU A 17 -14.50 3.25 -9.35
C LEU A 17 -14.34 3.75 -10.80
N LEU A 18 -13.64 4.88 -10.97
CA LEU A 18 -13.37 5.43 -12.30
C LEU A 18 -12.55 4.47 -13.16
N ASN A 19 -11.53 3.83 -12.57
CA ASN A 19 -10.66 2.89 -13.26
C ASN A 19 -11.41 1.66 -13.75
N GLU A 20 -12.37 1.13 -12.97
CA GLU A 20 -13.24 0.05 -13.43
C GLU A 20 -14.09 0.48 -14.64
N GLU A 21 -14.71 1.66 -14.58
CA GLU A 21 -15.53 2.19 -15.67
C GLU A 21 -14.69 2.43 -16.95
N ILE A 22 -13.50 3.02 -16.82
CA ILE A 22 -12.56 3.21 -17.93
C ILE A 22 -12.18 1.85 -18.52
N TYR A 23 -11.83 0.88 -17.68
CA TYR A 23 -11.39 -0.45 -18.12
C TYR A 23 -12.42 -1.14 -19.04
N THR A 24 -13.73 -0.97 -18.80
CA THR A 24 -14.77 -1.56 -19.67
C THR A 24 -14.74 -1.03 -21.11
N LYS A 25 -14.27 0.21 -21.31
CA LYS A 25 -14.24 0.92 -22.60
C LYS A 25 -12.94 0.71 -23.37
N LEU A 26 -11.93 0.11 -22.76
CA LEU A 26 -10.63 -0.11 -23.38
C LEU A 26 -10.62 -1.34 -24.29
N ASN A 27 -9.90 -1.23 -25.41
CA ASN A 27 -9.53 -2.39 -26.21
C ASN A 27 -8.47 -3.24 -25.49
N ARG A 28 -8.23 -4.46 -25.99
CA ARG A 28 -7.32 -5.43 -25.35
C ARG A 28 -5.91 -4.89 -25.09
N GLN A 29 -5.31 -4.22 -26.07
CA GLN A 29 -3.95 -3.67 -25.93
C GLN A 29 -3.91 -2.58 -24.84
N LYS A 30 -4.89 -1.68 -24.82
CA LYS A 30 -4.98 -0.62 -23.81
C LYS A 30 -5.27 -1.19 -22.41
N LYS A 31 -6.08 -2.25 -22.30
CA LYS A 31 -6.32 -2.95 -21.03
C LYS A 31 -5.04 -3.48 -20.41
N LYS A 32 -4.13 -4.04 -21.23
CA LYS A 32 -2.83 -4.54 -20.77
C LYS A 32 -2.00 -3.42 -20.14
N ILE A 33 -1.80 -2.32 -20.87
CA ILE A 33 -1.02 -1.17 -20.40
C ILE A 33 -1.64 -0.59 -19.12
N PHE A 34 -2.96 -0.38 -19.13
CA PHE A 34 -3.69 0.19 -18.01
C PHE A 34 -3.66 -0.67 -16.74
N LEU A 35 -3.65 -1.99 -16.86
CA LEU A 35 -3.47 -2.89 -15.71
C LEU A 35 -2.03 -2.87 -15.20
N ALA A 36 -1.04 -2.82 -16.10
CA ALA A 36 0.37 -2.77 -15.72
C ALA A 36 0.68 -1.49 -14.94
N GLU A 37 0.20 -0.33 -15.42
CA GLU A 37 0.34 0.96 -14.72
C GLU A 37 -0.27 0.92 -13.32
N GLN A 38 -1.51 0.44 -13.19
CA GLN A 38 -2.15 0.30 -11.88
C GLN A 38 -1.40 -0.64 -10.92
N ILE A 39 -0.84 -1.75 -11.43
CA ILE A 39 -0.10 -2.69 -10.60
C ILE A 39 1.22 -2.06 -10.12
N ASP A 40 1.90 -1.30 -10.99
CA ASP A 40 3.12 -0.57 -10.65
C ASP A 40 2.86 0.52 -9.60
N ASP A 41 1.78 1.29 -9.77
CA ASP A 41 1.35 2.30 -8.80
C ASP A 41 1.02 1.69 -7.44
N ILE A 42 0.29 0.57 -7.42
CA ILE A 42 -0.02 -0.15 -6.17
C ILE A 42 1.26 -0.67 -5.50
N TYR A 43 2.20 -1.20 -6.29
CA TYR A 43 3.49 -1.64 -5.76
C TYR A 43 4.26 -0.47 -5.12
N ALA A 44 4.32 0.68 -5.78
CA ALA A 44 5.03 1.87 -5.31
C ALA A 44 4.42 2.49 -4.04
N THR A 45 3.10 2.36 -3.86
CA THR A 45 2.35 2.99 -2.76
C THR A 45 2.09 2.05 -1.58
N VAL A 46 2.05 0.74 -1.80
CA VAL A 46 1.85 -0.28 -0.75
C VAL A 46 3.16 -0.99 -0.44
N MET A 47 3.61 -1.87 -1.33
CA MET A 47 4.73 -2.77 -1.04
C MET A 47 6.03 -2.01 -0.79
N ARG A 48 6.37 -1.05 -1.66
CA ARG A 48 7.60 -0.27 -1.53
C ARG A 48 7.63 0.54 -0.23
N GLN A 49 6.50 1.15 0.13
CA GLN A 49 6.38 1.92 1.37
C GLN A 49 6.41 1.04 2.63
N ALA A 50 5.83 -0.16 2.56
CA ALA A 50 5.93 -1.16 3.63
C ALA A 50 7.40 -1.58 3.87
N PHE A 51 8.14 -1.88 2.79
CA PHE A 51 9.56 -2.23 2.90
C PHE A 51 10.43 -1.07 3.39
N PHE A 52 10.11 0.17 3.03
CA PHE A 52 10.75 1.35 3.62
C PHE A 52 10.50 1.45 5.12
N THR A 53 9.27 1.20 5.56
CA THR A 53 8.92 1.21 6.98
C THR A 53 9.64 0.09 7.75
N ILE A 54 9.71 -1.12 7.19
CA ILE A 54 10.42 -2.25 7.80
C ILE A 54 11.90 -1.92 7.98
N PHE A 55 12.54 -1.38 6.94
CA PHE A 55 13.92 -0.90 7.02
C PHE A 55 14.09 0.17 8.10
N GLU A 56 13.20 1.16 8.13
CA GLU A 56 13.28 2.26 9.08
C GLU A 56 13.16 1.80 10.54
N ILE A 57 12.26 0.85 10.83
CA ILE A 57 12.12 0.22 12.16
C ILE A 57 13.43 -0.46 12.55
N GLU A 58 13.97 -1.30 11.68
CA GLU A 58 15.19 -2.07 11.97
C GLU A 58 16.43 -1.16 12.11
N ALA A 59 16.53 -0.12 11.28
CA ALA A 59 17.60 0.87 11.37
C ALA A 59 17.57 1.62 12.71
N HIS A 60 16.38 2.08 13.14
CA HIS A 60 16.23 2.73 14.45
C HIS A 60 16.57 1.80 15.61
N ASN A 61 16.14 0.53 15.56
CA ASN A 61 16.48 -0.46 16.58
C ASN A 61 18.00 -0.66 16.68
N GLN A 62 18.68 -0.84 15.55
CA GLN A 62 20.14 -1.03 15.55
C GLN A 62 20.89 0.20 16.07
N ILE A 63 20.44 1.42 15.75
CA ILE A 63 21.02 2.67 16.27
C ILE A 63 20.88 2.79 17.79
N VAL A 64 19.75 2.34 18.35
CA VAL A 64 19.49 2.40 19.79
C VAL A 64 20.29 1.34 20.54
N GLU A 65 20.38 0.13 19.99
CA GLU A 65 21.05 -1.00 20.64
C GLU A 65 22.58 -0.98 20.48
N ASN A 66 23.09 -0.45 19.36
CA ASN A 66 24.50 -0.48 19.00
C ASN A 66 24.98 0.88 18.46
N GLY A 67 26.28 1.16 18.59
CA GLY A 67 26.90 2.17 17.72
C GLY A 67 26.98 1.62 16.30
N VAL A 68 26.23 2.20 15.36
CA VAL A 68 26.19 1.74 13.96
C VAL A 68 27.06 2.59 13.04
N THR A 69 27.62 1.96 12.01
CA THR A 69 28.27 2.65 10.90
C THR A 69 27.32 2.78 9.71
N ILE A 70 27.68 3.63 8.75
CA ILE A 70 26.98 3.78 7.47
C ILE A 70 26.92 2.43 6.74
N ASP A 71 28.00 1.63 6.78
CA ASP A 71 28.05 0.32 6.14
C ASP A 71 27.04 -0.65 6.76
N ASN A 72 26.87 -0.64 8.09
CA ASN A 72 25.88 -1.50 8.76
C ASN A 72 24.45 -1.21 8.28
N ILE A 73 24.08 0.06 8.19
CA ILE A 73 22.75 0.48 7.70
C ILE A 73 22.58 0.19 6.21
N SER A 74 23.65 0.32 5.42
CA SER A 74 23.62 0.05 3.99
C SER A 74 23.47 -1.46 3.69
N ASP A 75 24.12 -2.32 4.47
CA ASP A 75 23.95 -3.77 4.42
C ASP A 75 22.54 -4.19 4.85
N LEU A 76 22.00 -3.55 5.89
CA LEU A 76 20.62 -3.74 6.31
C LEU A 76 19.64 -3.38 5.18
N TYR A 77 19.86 -2.26 4.50
CA TYR A 77 19.03 -1.84 3.38
C TYR A 77 19.11 -2.86 2.21
N MET A 78 20.30 -3.34 1.87
CA MET A 78 20.48 -4.38 0.85
C MET A 78 19.76 -5.68 1.21
N LYS A 79 19.79 -6.10 2.48
CA LYS A 79 19.03 -7.27 2.96
C LYS A 79 17.53 -7.06 2.81
N ASN A 80 17.04 -5.85 3.11
CA ASN A 80 15.65 -5.49 2.94
C ASN A 80 15.21 -5.56 1.46
N LEU A 81 16.01 -5.01 0.54
CA LEU A 81 15.75 -5.12 -0.90
C LEU A 81 15.75 -6.56 -1.40
N ARG A 82 16.73 -7.38 -0.97
CA ARG A 82 16.81 -8.80 -1.34
C ARG A 82 15.57 -9.57 -0.88
N THR A 83 15.05 -9.23 0.31
CA THR A 83 13.79 -9.80 0.80
C THR A 83 12.59 -9.32 -0.02
N GLN A 84 12.56 -8.03 -0.37
CA GLN A 84 11.49 -7.42 -1.16
C GLN A 84 11.33 -8.06 -2.54
N PHE A 85 12.44 -8.26 -3.25
CA PHE A 85 12.41 -8.69 -4.64
C PHE A 85 12.57 -10.21 -4.82
N GLY A 86 13.11 -10.91 -3.81
CA GLY A 86 13.44 -12.33 -3.92
C GLY A 86 14.32 -12.60 -5.14
N ASP A 87 13.95 -13.61 -5.92
CA ASP A 87 14.67 -13.99 -7.14
C ASP A 87 14.17 -13.27 -8.41
N SER A 88 13.25 -12.31 -8.27
CA SER A 88 12.59 -11.67 -9.42
C SER A 88 13.52 -10.73 -10.19
N ILE A 89 14.47 -10.09 -9.50
CA ILE A 89 15.47 -9.19 -10.09
C ILE A 89 16.82 -9.34 -9.40
N ARG A 90 17.90 -9.11 -10.15
CA ARG A 90 19.23 -8.97 -9.59
C ARG A 90 19.45 -7.54 -9.11
N ILE A 91 19.68 -7.37 -7.81
CA ILE A 91 19.93 -6.05 -7.21
C ILE A 91 21.43 -5.72 -7.36
N SER A 92 21.75 -4.57 -7.96
CA SER A 92 23.13 -4.07 -8.03
C SER A 92 23.60 -3.62 -6.64
N GLU A 93 24.90 -3.75 -6.37
CA GLU A 93 25.51 -3.26 -5.12
C GLU A 93 25.39 -1.73 -4.97
N ASP A 94 25.17 -1.00 -6.07
CA ASP A 94 24.93 0.45 -6.02
C ASP A 94 23.68 0.83 -5.22
N PHE A 95 22.69 -0.07 -5.12
CA PHE A 95 21.46 0.17 -4.37
C PHE A 95 21.65 0.23 -2.85
N LYS A 96 22.84 -0.15 -2.33
CA LYS A 96 23.14 -0.02 -0.90
C LYS A 96 23.09 1.43 -0.41
N TRP A 97 23.16 2.39 -1.32
CA TRP A 97 23.12 3.82 -1.04
C TRP A 97 21.74 4.45 -1.23
N GLU A 98 20.75 3.73 -1.75
CA GLU A 98 19.44 4.31 -2.10
C GLU A 98 18.73 4.90 -0.89
N TRP A 99 18.88 4.31 0.31
CA TRP A 99 18.28 4.82 1.55
C TRP A 99 18.70 6.26 1.88
N LEU A 100 19.89 6.69 1.44
CA LEU A 100 20.39 8.05 1.61
C LEU A 100 19.54 9.09 0.84
N TYR A 101 18.89 8.67 -0.24
CA TYR A 101 18.11 9.54 -1.11
C TYR A 101 16.62 9.54 -0.78
N ILE A 102 16.18 8.80 0.24
CA ILE A 102 14.78 8.72 0.64
C ILE A 102 14.51 9.80 1.70
N PRO A 103 13.90 10.95 1.35
CA PRO A 103 13.83 12.09 2.27
C PRO A 103 12.95 11.80 3.49
N HIS A 104 11.96 10.92 3.33
CA HIS A 104 11.03 10.54 4.39
C HIS A 104 11.73 9.89 5.59
N PHE A 105 12.88 9.23 5.42
CA PHE A 105 13.63 8.65 6.55
C PHE A 105 14.24 9.71 7.47
N TYR A 106 14.46 10.93 6.97
CA TYR A 106 15.17 11.97 7.70
C TYR A 106 14.26 13.12 8.13
N HIS A 107 13.31 13.50 7.28
CA HIS A 107 12.48 14.68 7.50
C HIS A 107 11.14 14.36 8.16
N THR A 108 10.60 13.17 7.91
CA THR A 108 9.30 12.74 8.45
C THR A 108 9.34 11.25 8.78
N PRO A 109 10.03 10.85 9.87
CA PRO A 109 10.19 9.45 10.21
C PRO A 109 8.86 8.70 10.29
N PHE A 110 8.85 7.45 9.81
CA PHE A 110 7.71 6.54 9.73
C PHE A 110 6.54 7.02 8.87
N TYR A 111 6.74 8.03 8.02
CA TYR A 111 5.70 8.51 7.11
C TYR A 111 5.29 7.47 6.06
N CYS A 112 6.24 6.65 5.59
CA CYS A 112 5.96 5.57 4.64
C CYS A 112 4.91 4.57 5.16
N TYR A 113 4.81 4.37 6.48
CA TYR A 113 3.77 3.55 7.08
C TYR A 113 2.37 4.08 6.76
N ALA A 114 2.17 5.40 6.88
CA ALA A 114 0.88 6.04 6.62
C ALA A 114 0.43 5.82 5.17
N TYR A 115 1.37 5.83 4.21
CA TYR A 115 1.08 5.55 2.80
C TYR A 115 0.66 4.10 2.59
N SER A 116 1.47 3.16 3.07
CA SER A 116 1.17 1.74 2.90
C SER A 116 -0.15 1.38 3.57
N PHE A 117 -0.39 1.88 4.79
CA PHE A 117 -1.61 1.64 5.54
C PHE A 117 -2.82 2.21 4.82
N GLY A 118 -2.78 3.49 4.40
CA GLY A 118 -3.89 4.16 3.74
C GLY A 118 -4.27 3.50 2.43
N ASN A 119 -3.28 3.23 1.56
CA ASN A 119 -3.54 2.58 0.27
C ASN A 119 -4.07 1.16 0.42
N LEU A 120 -3.46 0.34 1.30
CA LEU A 120 -3.94 -1.03 1.51
C LEU A 120 -5.32 -1.06 2.19
N LEU A 121 -5.62 -0.08 3.04
CA LEU A 121 -6.94 0.06 3.66
C LEU A 121 -7.99 0.28 2.58
N VAL A 122 -7.75 1.19 1.64
CA VAL A 122 -8.66 1.46 0.52
C VAL A 122 -8.85 0.23 -0.35
N LEU A 123 -7.78 -0.48 -0.71
CA LEU A 123 -7.88 -1.71 -1.51
C LEU A 123 -8.75 -2.77 -0.79
N SER A 124 -8.60 -2.91 0.52
CA SER A 124 -9.36 -3.86 1.34
C SER A 124 -10.83 -3.45 1.44
N LEU A 125 -11.11 -2.16 1.69
CA LEU A 125 -12.47 -1.61 1.70
C LEU A 125 -13.15 -1.76 0.33
N TYR A 126 -12.42 -1.54 -0.76
CA TYR A 126 -12.94 -1.70 -2.10
C TYR A 126 -13.27 -3.16 -2.43
N GLN A 127 -12.44 -4.10 -1.99
CA GLN A 127 -12.76 -5.52 -2.13
C GLN A 127 -14.05 -5.89 -1.38
N GLN A 128 -14.28 -5.35 -0.17
CA GLN A 128 -15.56 -5.55 0.53
C GLN A 128 -16.74 -4.92 -0.21
N PHE A 129 -16.57 -3.72 -0.79
CA PHE A 129 -17.60 -3.13 -1.63
C PHE A 129 -18.00 -4.05 -2.80
N ARG A 130 -17.02 -4.70 -3.44
CA ARG A 130 -17.28 -5.63 -4.55
C ARG A 130 -18.04 -6.90 -4.11
N GLU A 131 -17.85 -7.34 -2.87
CA GLU A 131 -18.50 -8.52 -2.30
C GLU A 131 -19.89 -8.21 -1.73
N GLU A 132 -20.01 -7.11 -0.99
CA GLU A 132 -21.22 -6.72 -0.24
C GLU A 132 -22.20 -5.86 -1.07
N GLY A 133 -21.72 -5.23 -2.15
CA GLY A 133 -22.48 -4.33 -3.01
C GLY A 133 -23.09 -3.16 -2.24
N ASN A 134 -24.39 -2.92 -2.45
CA ASN A 134 -25.09 -1.76 -1.87
C ASN A 134 -25.09 -1.72 -0.34
N SER A 135 -24.94 -2.87 0.33
CA SER A 135 -24.93 -2.93 1.80
C SER A 135 -23.66 -2.32 2.42
N PHE A 136 -22.58 -2.18 1.65
CA PHE A 136 -21.34 -1.51 2.05
C PHE A 136 -21.48 0.02 2.13
N ILE A 137 -22.35 0.62 1.30
CA ILE A 137 -22.39 2.06 1.07
C ILE A 137 -22.65 2.82 2.38
N SER A 138 -23.58 2.36 3.21
CA SER A 138 -23.90 3.01 4.49
C SER A 138 -22.73 2.99 5.46
N LYS A 139 -21.96 1.88 5.50
CA LYS A 139 -20.74 1.75 6.31
C LYS A 139 -19.68 2.74 5.83
N TYR A 140 -19.49 2.84 4.52
CA TYR A 140 -18.51 3.74 3.92
C TYR A 140 -18.84 5.22 4.14
N ILE A 141 -20.09 5.61 3.95
CA ILE A 141 -20.55 6.99 4.22
C ILE A 141 -20.37 7.35 5.70
N LYS A 142 -20.60 6.41 6.63
CA LYS A 142 -20.31 6.62 8.06
C LYS A 142 -18.83 6.96 8.30
N ILE A 143 -17.91 6.22 7.68
CA ILE A 143 -16.46 6.48 7.78
C ILE A 143 -16.13 7.88 7.26
N LEU A 144 -16.61 8.24 6.06
CA LEU A 144 -16.34 9.54 5.45
C LEU A 144 -16.92 10.70 6.28
N SER A 145 -18.12 10.50 6.85
CA SER A 145 -18.81 11.53 7.63
C SER A 145 -18.14 11.82 8.98
N ALA A 146 -17.38 10.88 9.53
CA ALA A 146 -16.68 11.07 10.80
C ALA A 146 -15.47 12.00 10.69
N GLY A 147 -14.88 12.17 9.49
CA GLY A 147 -13.71 13.01 9.28
C GLY A 147 -12.57 12.68 10.25
N GLY A 148 -12.32 13.58 11.22
CA GLY A 148 -11.30 13.38 12.27
C GLY A 148 -11.86 13.39 13.70
N SER A 149 -13.17 13.22 13.90
CA SER A 149 -13.78 13.26 15.24
C SER A 149 -13.54 11.99 16.06
N GLU A 150 -13.17 10.88 15.42
CA GLU A 150 -12.94 9.58 16.04
C GLU A 150 -11.58 9.01 15.67
N LYS A 151 -11.06 8.11 16.52
CA LYS A 151 -9.84 7.37 16.21
C LYS A 151 -10.13 6.41 15.04
N PRO A 152 -9.23 6.32 14.03
CA PRO A 152 -9.45 5.47 12.86
C PRO A 152 -9.79 4.01 13.19
N GLU A 153 -9.10 3.43 14.17
CA GLU A 153 -9.33 2.04 14.60
C GLU A 153 -10.74 1.84 15.15
N THR A 154 -11.21 2.73 16.01
CA THR A 154 -12.57 2.68 16.59
C THR A 154 -13.62 2.87 15.50
N LEU A 155 -13.45 3.89 14.66
CA LEU A 155 -14.36 4.21 13.56
C LEU A 155 -14.52 3.04 12.58
N LEU A 156 -13.41 2.42 12.17
CA LEU A 156 -13.41 1.29 11.25
C LEU A 156 -14.06 0.07 11.90
N LYS A 157 -13.71 -0.24 13.15
CA LYS A 157 -14.30 -1.35 13.90
C LYS A 157 -15.81 -1.20 14.07
N ASP A 158 -16.28 -0.01 14.44
CA ASP A 158 -17.71 0.33 14.61
C ASP A 158 -18.46 0.38 13.27
N SER A 159 -17.74 0.38 12.16
CA SER A 159 -18.28 0.27 10.79
C SER A 159 -18.19 -1.16 10.25
N GLY A 160 -17.72 -2.12 11.05
CA GLY A 160 -17.62 -3.54 10.72
C GLY A 160 -16.28 -3.98 10.13
N PHE A 161 -15.26 -3.11 10.15
CA PHE A 161 -13.93 -3.38 9.59
C PHE A 161 -12.89 -3.55 10.71
N ASP A 162 -12.53 -4.80 11.03
CA ASP A 162 -11.51 -5.10 12.03
C ASP A 162 -10.10 -5.10 11.42
N ILE A 163 -9.46 -3.93 11.43
CA ILE A 163 -8.09 -3.74 10.92
C ILE A 163 -7.01 -4.43 11.77
N THR A 164 -7.35 -5.03 12.91
CA THR A 164 -6.40 -5.83 13.69
C THR A 164 -6.23 -7.25 13.15
N LYS A 165 -7.08 -7.68 12.21
CA LYS A 165 -7.06 -9.01 11.61
C LYS A 165 -6.31 -9.02 10.29
N ALA A 166 -5.37 -9.95 10.15
CA ALA A 166 -4.68 -10.19 8.88
C ALA A 166 -5.66 -10.49 7.73
N SER A 167 -6.79 -11.16 8.01
CA SER A 167 -7.83 -11.47 7.03
C SER A 167 -8.52 -10.22 6.46
N PHE A 168 -8.50 -9.09 7.15
CA PHE A 168 -8.98 -7.83 6.59
C PHE A 168 -8.05 -7.35 5.48
N TRP A 169 -6.75 -7.26 5.79
CA TRP A 169 -5.71 -6.80 4.86
C TRP A 169 -5.50 -7.75 3.68
N GLN A 170 -5.71 -9.05 3.89
CA GLN A 170 -5.64 -10.07 2.83
C GLN A 170 -6.59 -9.75 1.65
N GLN A 171 -7.73 -9.11 1.92
CA GLN A 171 -8.68 -8.74 0.88
C GLN A 171 -8.10 -7.72 -0.11
N GLY A 172 -7.30 -6.77 0.39
CA GLY A 172 -6.54 -5.85 -0.48
C GLY A 172 -5.56 -6.60 -1.38
N PHE A 173 -4.85 -7.59 -0.83
CA PHE A 173 -3.95 -8.44 -1.63
C PHE A 173 -4.68 -9.35 -2.63
N ASP A 174 -5.87 -9.83 -2.29
CA ASP A 174 -6.69 -10.64 -3.20
C ASP A 174 -7.15 -9.82 -4.40
N LEU A 175 -7.47 -8.53 -4.19
CA LEU A 175 -7.75 -7.59 -5.28
C LEU A 175 -6.54 -7.35 -6.18
N ILE A 176 -5.35 -7.19 -5.60
CA ILE A 176 -4.08 -7.06 -6.35
C ILE A 176 -3.83 -8.32 -7.18
N LYS A 177 -3.96 -9.51 -6.57
CA LYS A 177 -3.81 -10.79 -7.25
C LYS A 177 -4.75 -10.92 -8.43
N MET A 178 -6.04 -10.58 -8.26
CA MET A 178 -7.01 -10.57 -9.35
C MET A 178 -6.58 -9.65 -10.51
N LYS A 179 -6.03 -8.46 -10.22
CA LYS A 179 -5.50 -7.56 -11.28
C LYS A 179 -4.31 -8.19 -12.01
N ILE A 180 -3.38 -8.82 -11.28
CA ILE A 180 -2.23 -9.53 -11.86
C ILE A 180 -2.68 -10.69 -12.75
N ASP A 181 -3.64 -11.50 -12.29
CA ASP A 181 -4.16 -12.63 -13.05
C ASP A 181 -4.85 -12.16 -14.34
N LYS A 182 -5.65 -11.08 -14.27
CA LYS A 182 -6.22 -10.42 -15.47
C LYS A 182 -5.15 -9.89 -16.43
N LEU A 183 -4.04 -9.36 -15.92
CA LEU A 183 -2.94 -8.89 -16.77
C LEU A 183 -2.32 -10.06 -17.55
N ARG A 184 -2.09 -11.20 -16.88
CA ARG A 184 -1.53 -12.43 -17.47
C ARG A 184 -2.44 -13.04 -18.53
N GLU A 185 -3.74 -13.11 -18.27
CA GLU A 185 -4.72 -13.60 -19.25
C GLU A 185 -4.72 -12.77 -20.54
N ASN A 186 -4.49 -11.46 -20.43
CA ASN A 186 -4.42 -10.58 -21.59
C ASN A 186 -3.12 -10.74 -22.42
N GLU A 187 -2.14 -11.52 -21.96
CA GLU A 187 -0.89 -11.79 -22.69
C GLU A 187 -1.02 -12.90 -23.75
N ASN A 188 -2.01 -13.80 -23.63
CA ASN A 188 -2.26 -14.94 -24.54
C ASN A 188 -3.31 -14.63 -25.60
#